data_AF-A0A3D5Z733-F1
#
_entry.id   AF-A0A3D5Z733-F1
#
_cell.length_a   1.000
_cell.length_b   1.000
_cell.length_c   1.000
_cell.angle_alpha   90.00
_cell.angle_beta   90.00
_cell.angle_gamma   90.00
#
_symmetry.space_group_name_H-M   'P 1'
#
loop_
_entity.id
_entity.type
_entity.pdbx_description
1 polymer ?
#
loop_
_entity_poly.entity_id
_entity_poly.type
_entity_poly.pdbx_seq_one_letter_code
_entity_poly.pdbx_strand_id
1 'polypeptide(L)' 'MNLIFSIMALIGGLLCCTGDILFDLKGKGNEKLGTSKNIDSNWSKMAEWRFSLSIIYAMIGLIGIVATLTI' A
#
# COMPACT_ATOMS: atom_id res chain seq x y z
N MET A 1 -1.42 -22.26 -17.53
CA MET A 1 -0.60 -21.05 -17.71
C MET A 1 -1.37 -19.81 -17.28
N ASN A 2 -2.49 -19.47 -17.92
CA ASN A 2 -3.29 -18.28 -17.60
C ASN A 2 -3.80 -18.22 -16.15
N LEU A 3 -4.25 -19.35 -15.58
CA LEU A 3 -4.70 -19.40 -14.19
C LEU A 3 -3.61 -18.96 -13.19
N ILE A 4 -2.37 -19.38 -13.41
CA ILE A 4 -1.23 -19.06 -12.54
C ILE A 4 -0.95 -17.56 -12.60
N PHE A 5 -0.95 -16.97 -13.80
CA PHE A 5 -0.76 -15.53 -13.98
C PHE A 5 -1.90 -14.71 -13.35
N SER A 6 -3.16 -15.15 -13.48
CA SER A 6 -4.28 -14.49 -12.81
C SER A 6 -4.16 -14.52 -11.28
N ILE A 7 -3.72 -15.63 -10.70
CA ILE A 7 -3.49 -15.74 -9.25
C ILE A 7 -2.34 -14.81 -8.81
N MET A 8 -1.24 -14.77 -9.57
CA MET A 8 -0.12 -13.88 -9.27
C MET A 8 -0.51 -12.41 -9.36
N ALA A 9 -1.27 -12.01 -10.37
CA ALA A 9 -1.77 -10.64 -10.52
C ALA A 9 -2.69 -10.25 -9.36
N LEU A 10 -3.56 -11.17 -8.92
CA LEU A 10 -4.44 -10.95 -7.78
C LEU A 10 -3.66 -10.79 -6.47
N ILE A 11 -2.65 -11.64 -6.23
CA ILE A 11 -1.76 -11.52 -5.06
C ILE A 11 -1.00 -10.18 -5.10
N GLY A 12 -0.49 -9.79 -6.27
CA GLY A 12 0.18 -8.50 -6.44
C GLY A 12 -0.73 -7.32 -6.12
N GLY A 13 -1.99 -7.37 -6.56
CA GLY A 13 -2.99 -6.34 -6.24
C GLY A 13 -3.28 -6.26 -4.74
N LEU A 14 -3.44 -7.41 -4.07
CA LEU A 14 -3.65 -7.46 -2.62
C LEU A 14 -2.46 -6.92 -1.83
N LEU A 15 -1.23 -7.17 -2.28
CA LEU A 15 0.00 -6.61 -1.69
C LEU A 15 0.01 -5.08 -1.79
N CYS A 16 -0.37 -4.51 -2.94
CA CYS A 16 -0.51 -3.06 -3.09
C CYS A 16 -1.56 -2.48 -2.12
N CYS A 17 -2.75 -3.09 -2.03
CA CYS A 17 -3.79 -2.66 -1.10
C CYS A 17 -3.32 -2.72 0.37
N THR A 18 -2.53 -3.74 0.72
CA THR A 18 -1.96 -3.87 2.07
C THR A 18 -0.93 -2.78 2.34
N GLY A 19 -0.13 -2.41 1.33
CA GLY A 19 0.77 -1.27 1.39
C GLY A 19 0.02 0.04 1.66
N ASP A 20 -1.06 0.29 0.94
CA ASP A 20 -1.90 1.48 1.15
C ASP A 20 -2.51 1.50 2.55
N ILE A 21 -3.03 0.38 3.05
CA ILE A 21 -3.58 0.29 4.41
C ILE A 21 -2.50 0.58 5.46
N LEU A 22 -1.30 0.02 5.30
CA LEU A 22 -0.17 0.26 6.21
C LEU A 22 0.19 1.74 6.27
N PHE A 23 0.13 2.41 5.11
CA PHE A 23 0.41 3.83 4.94
C PHE A 23 -0.68 4.74 5.53
N ASP A 24 -1.95 4.40 5.28
CA ASP A 24 -3.12 5.22 5.59
C ASP A 24 -3.57 5.11 7.07
N LEU A 25 -3.29 3.98 7.73
CA LEU A 25 -3.65 3.77 9.14
C LEU A 25 -2.76 4.56 10.10
N LYS A 26 -3.00 5.87 10.20
CA LYS A 26 -2.43 6.72 11.25
C LYS A 26 -3.29 6.57 12.51
N GLY A 27 -2.67 6.13 13.59
CA GLY A 27 -3.35 5.64 14.81
C GLY A 27 -4.34 6.64 15.44
N LYS A 28 -4.99 6.22 16.54
CA LYS A 28 -6.18 6.84 17.17
C LYS A 28 -6.20 8.36 17.42
N GLY A 29 -5.08 9.08 17.27
CA GLY A 29 -5.00 10.55 17.38
C GLY A 29 -4.85 11.26 16.03
N ASN A 30 -5.17 10.61 14.92
CA ASN A 30 -5.09 11.22 13.60
C ASN A 30 -6.29 12.14 13.33
N GLU A 31 -5.99 13.42 13.07
CA GLU A 31 -6.96 14.42 12.69
C GLU A 31 -6.74 14.83 11.24
N LYS A 32 -7.83 14.94 10.49
CA LYS A 32 -7.79 15.43 9.11
C LYS A 32 -7.80 16.97 9.13
N LEU A 33 -6.64 17.57 8.91
CA LEU A 33 -6.37 19.00 8.86
C LEU A 33 -6.70 19.60 7.48
N GLY A 34 -6.84 20.93 7.47
CA GLY A 34 -7.12 21.74 6.28
C GLY A 34 -8.61 21.86 5.95
N THR A 35 -8.98 22.88 5.17
CA THR A 35 -10.37 23.16 4.76
C THR A 35 -11.02 21.99 4.02
N SER A 36 -10.21 21.19 3.30
CA SER A 36 -10.63 19.98 2.58
C SER A 36 -10.52 18.69 3.39
N LYS A 37 -10.01 18.72 4.63
CA LYS A 37 -9.80 17.54 5.49
C LYS A 37 -9.06 16.39 4.80
N ASN A 38 -8.01 16.70 4.03
CA ASN A 38 -7.25 15.67 3.30
C ASN A 38 -5.84 15.45 3.83
N ILE A 39 -5.45 16.20 4.87
CA ILE A 39 -4.11 16.14 5.45
C ILE A 39 -4.22 15.46 6.80
N ASP A 40 -3.66 14.28 6.95
CA ASP A 40 -3.54 13.66 8.26
C ASP A 40 -2.53 14.40 9.15
N SER A 41 -2.86 14.64 10.43
CA SER A 41 -1.98 15.32 11.38
C SER A 41 -0.90 14.41 11.97
N ASN A 42 -1.14 13.10 11.98
CA ASN A 42 -0.40 12.18 12.86
C ASN A 42 0.76 11.45 12.18
N TRP A 43 1.35 12.05 11.14
CA TRP A 43 2.57 11.55 10.50
C TRP A 43 3.73 11.45 11.47
N SER A 44 3.88 12.40 12.39
CA SER A 44 4.98 12.40 13.36
C SER A 44 4.95 11.24 14.37
N LYS A 45 3.78 10.64 14.62
CA LYS A 45 3.67 9.43 15.46
C LYS A 45 3.55 8.15 14.64
N MET A 46 3.57 8.25 13.32
CA MET A 46 3.59 7.10 12.44
C MET A 46 4.97 6.44 12.58
N ALA A 47 4.98 5.15 12.91
CA ALA A 47 6.24 4.44 13.04
C ALA A 47 6.90 4.26 11.67
N GLU A 48 8.16 4.66 11.52
CA GLU A 48 8.91 4.63 10.24
C GLU A 48 8.94 3.24 9.60
N TRP A 49 8.90 2.17 10.40
CA TRP A 49 8.87 0.80 9.89
C TRP A 49 7.58 0.51 9.11
N ARG A 50 6.44 1.12 9.46
CA ARG A 50 5.18 0.94 8.74
C ARG A 50 5.22 1.64 7.39
N PHE A 51 5.83 2.81 7.33
CA PHE A 51 6.07 3.55 6.09
C PHE A 51 7.04 2.80 5.16
N SER A 52 8.12 2.27 5.72
CA SER A 52 9.09 1.46 4.96
C SER A 52 8.45 0.18 4.43
N LEU A 53 7.66 -0.52 5.25
CA LEU A 53 6.91 -1.70 4.80
C LEU A 53 5.88 -1.35 3.74
N SER A 54 5.12 -0.26 3.86
CA SER A 54 4.13 0.10 2.84
C SER A 54 4.75 0.26 1.45
N ILE A 55 5.93 0.87 1.37
CA ILE A 55 6.67 1.04 0.11
C ILE A 55 7.14 -0.32 -0.42
N ILE A 56 7.70 -1.18 0.44
CA ILE A 56 8.17 -2.51 0.04
C ILE A 56 7.02 -3.36 -0.49
N TYR A 57 5.87 -3.38 0.21
CA TYR A 57 4.67 -4.11 -0.21
C TYR A 57 4.13 -3.61 -1.55
N ALA A 58 4.04 -2.30 -1.73
CA ALA A 58 3.59 -1.70 -3.00
C ALA A 58 4.55 -2.00 -4.15
N MET A 59 5.86 -1.93 -3.93
CA MET A 59 6.86 -2.26 -4.95
C MET A 59 6.79 -3.74 -5.37
N ILE A 60 6.76 -4.66 -4.41
CA ILE A 60 6.69 -6.10 -4.70
C ILE A 60 5.38 -6.43 -5.42
N GLY A 61 4.27 -5.86 -4.97
CA GLY A 61 2.96 -6.04 -5.61
C GLY A 61 2.97 -5.56 -7.06
N LEU A 62 3.49 -4.35 -7.31
CA LEU A 62 3.58 -3.78 -8.65
C LEU A 62 4.49 -4.61 -9.57
N ILE A 63 5.68 -5.01 -9.10
CA ILE A 63 6.61 -5.84 -9.88
C ILE A 63 5.94 -7.18 -10.24
N GLY A 64 5.23 -7.80 -9.30
CA GLY A 64 4.47 -9.03 -9.55
C GLY A 64 3.41 -8.87 -10.64
N ILE A 65 2.62 -7.79 -10.59
CA ILE A 65 1.60 -7.49 -11.61
C ILE A 65 2.25 -7.24 -12.97
N VAL A 66 3.29 -6.40 -13.04
CA VAL A 66 3.96 -6.06 -14.32
C VAL A 66 4.60 -7.29 -14.95
N ALA A 67 5.23 -8.16 -14.15
CA ALA A 67 5.78 -9.43 -14.62
C ALA A 67 4.71 -10.35 -15.22
N THR A 68 3.47 -10.33 -14.69
CA THR A 68 2.36 -11.12 -15.25
C THR A 68 1.73 -10.52 -16.51
N LEU A 69 1.93 -9.22 -16.77
CA LEU A 69 1.40 -8.52 -17.95
C LEU A 69 2.36 -8.56 -19.16
N THR A 70 3.62 -8.89 -18.93
CA THR A 70 4.69 -8.84 -19.95
C THR A 70 5.02 -10.21 -20.56
N ILE A 71 4.36 -11.27 -20.09
CA ILE A 71 4.52 -12.67 -20.52
C ILE A 71 3.20 -13.15 -21.13
#